data_AF-A0A511V8C1-F1
#
_entry.id   AF-A0A511V8C1-F1
#
_cell.length_a   1.000
_cell.length_b   1.000
_cell.length_c   1.000
_cell.angle_alpha   90.00
_cell.angle_beta   90.00
_cell.angle_gamma   90.00
#
_symmetry.space_group_name_H-M   'P 1'
#
loop_
_entity.id
_entity.type
_entity.pdbx_description
1 polymer ?
#
loop_
_entity_poly.entity_id
_entity_poly.type
_entity_poly.pdbx_seq_one_letter_code
_entity_poly.pdbx_strand_id
1 'polypeptide(L)'
;MAKRVILNLLYKAVMFPGVLYLLSMLFPRQLTFGSVNHWLDVSLLLIIIGLLADEAVLGMYGIYLATLQGALAIVAIVYMSGWLFPESQITLPGGILAGTALGMVEFIMHRYIRANQKKHKLHSP
;
A
#
# COMPACT_ATOMS: atom_id res chain seq x y z
N MET A 1 -15.27 -7.86 -13.13
CA MET A 1 -14.74 -6.67 -12.42
C MET A 1 -14.80 -6.84 -10.91
N ALA A 2 -15.97 -7.06 -10.31
CA ALA A 2 -16.16 -7.12 -8.84
C ALA A 2 -15.20 -8.07 -8.10
N LYS A 3 -15.03 -9.33 -8.56
CA LYS A 3 -14.09 -10.29 -7.93
C LYS A 3 -12.65 -9.77 -7.85
N ARG A 4 -12.22 -8.93 -8.79
CA ARG A 4 -10.85 -8.37 -8.84
C ARG A 4 -10.67 -7.26 -7.81
N VAL A 5 -11.64 -6.35 -7.74
CA VAL A 5 -11.66 -5.25 -6.77
C VAL A 5 -11.74 -5.81 -5.35
N ILE A 6 -12.57 -6.83 -5.12
CA ILE A 6 -12.69 -7.51 -3.83
C ILE A 6 -11.38 -8.20 -3.43
N LEU A 7 -10.72 -8.93 -4.33
CA LEU A 7 -9.45 -9.57 -4.03
C LEU A 7 -8.35 -8.54 -3.72
N ASN A 8 -8.31 -7.44 -4.49
CA ASN A 8 -7.38 -6.35 -4.27
C ASN A 8 -7.60 -5.68 -2.90
N LEU A 9 -8.86 -5.36 -2.59
CA LEU A 9 -9.27 -4.82 -1.30
C LEU A 9 -8.84 -5.73 -0.14
N LEU A 10 -9.15 -7.03 -0.22
CA LEU A 10 -8.77 -8.00 0.82
C LEU A 10 -7.26 -8.07 1.01
N TYR A 11 -6.51 -8.07 -0.09
CA TYR A 11 -5.05 -8.12 -0.02
C TYR A 11 -4.47 -6.86 0.63
N LYS A 12 -4.92 -5.67 0.23
CA LYS A 12 -4.49 -4.41 0.85
C LYS A 12 -4.95 -4.33 2.32
N ALA A 13 -6.16 -4.80 2.64
CA ALA A 13 -6.71 -4.80 4.00
C ALA A 13 -5.93 -5.67 4.99
N VAL A 14 -5.21 -6.69 4.52
CA VAL A 14 -4.33 -7.49 5.37
C VAL A 14 -2.89 -7.00 5.31
N MET A 15 -2.38 -6.76 4.11
CA MET A 15 -0.96 -6.50 3.91
C MET A 15 -0.54 -5.10 4.34
N PHE A 16 -1.36 -4.07 4.10
CA PHE A 16 -1.01 -2.69 4.48
C PHE A 16 -0.87 -2.54 5.99
N PRO A 17 -1.89 -2.90 6.79
CA PRO A 17 -1.77 -2.88 8.24
C PRO A 17 -0.65 -3.81 8.74
N GLY A 18 -0.57 -5.04 8.22
CA GLY A 18 0.45 -6.01 8.63
C GLY A 18 1.89 -5.52 8.41
N VAL A 19 2.17 -4.92 7.25
CA VAL A 19 3.51 -4.39 6.93
C VAL A 19 3.83 -3.14 7.74
N LEU A 20 2.88 -2.21 7.92
CA LEU A 20 3.12 -1.03 8.76
C LEU A 20 3.38 -1.40 10.21
N TYR A 21 2.65 -2.39 10.74
CA TYR A 21 2.87 -2.92 12.08
C TYR A 21 4.23 -3.62 12.20
N LEU A 22 4.62 -4.43 11.22
CA LEU A 22 5.94 -5.07 11.21
C LEU A 22 7.06 -4.03 11.14
N LEU A 23 6.92 -3.01 10.31
CA LEU A 23 7.92 -1.93 10.21
C LEU A 23 8.02 -1.13 11.51
N SER A 24 6.91 -0.89 12.20
CA SER A 24 6.96 -0.19 13.49
C SER A 24 7.66 -1.00 14.57
N MET A 25 7.52 -2.33 14.53
CA MET A 25 8.21 -3.24 15.45
C MET A 25 9.71 -3.36 15.13
N LEU A 26 10.08 -3.45 13.85
CA LEU A 26 11.48 -3.64 13.41
C LEU A 26 12.29 -2.34 13.44
N PHE A 27 11.66 -1.20 13.19
CA PHE A 27 12.30 0.11 13.06
C PHE A 27 11.63 1.17 13.96
N PRO A 28 11.55 0.95 15.29
CA PRO A 28 10.83 1.83 16.21
C PRO A 28 11.42 3.24 16.29
N ARG A 29 12.72 3.40 15.97
CA ARG A 29 13.35 4.74 15.91
C ARG A 29 12.92 5.55 14.69
N GLN A 30 12.44 4.89 13.63
CA GLN A 30 12.13 5.52 12.36
C GLN A 30 10.62 5.67 12.15
N LEU A 31 9.84 4.72 12.66
CA LEU A 31 8.41 4.60 12.41
C LEU A 31 7.71 4.07 13.66
N THR A 32 7.26 4.97 14.54
CA THR A 32 6.44 4.63 15.70
C THR A 32 5.11 5.33 15.62
N PHE A 33 4.03 4.54 15.71
CA PHE A 33 2.67 5.06 15.80
C PHE A 33 2.32 5.22 17.29
N GLY A 34 1.88 6.41 17.68
CA GLY A 34 1.58 6.74 19.08
C GLY A 34 0.36 6.03 19.65
N SER A 35 -0.47 5.41 18.81
CA SER A 35 -1.63 4.62 19.25
C SER A 35 -1.93 3.47 18.29
N VAL A 36 -2.66 2.47 18.79
CA VAL A 36 -3.16 1.35 17.98
C VAL A 36 -4.12 1.86 16.89
N ASN A 37 -4.83 2.95 17.12
CA ASN A 37 -5.75 3.50 16.14
C ASN A 37 -5.00 4.18 14.98
N HIS A 38 -3.89 4.85 15.25
CA HIS A 38 -3.17 5.62 14.22
C HIS A 38 -2.68 4.73 13.06
N TRP A 39 -2.04 3.58 13.32
CA TRP A 39 -1.55 2.73 12.23
C TRP A 39 -2.70 2.10 11.43
N LEU A 40 -3.85 1.83 12.06
CA LEU A 40 -5.06 1.35 11.39
C LEU A 40 -5.71 2.44 10.53
N ASP A 41 -5.78 3.67 11.04
CA ASP A 41 -6.33 4.82 10.32
C ASP A 41 -5.50 5.14 9.07
N VAL A 42 -4.17 5.12 9.21
CA VAL A 42 -3.24 5.28 8.07
C VAL A 42 -3.42 4.14 7.07
N SER A 43 -3.56 2.91 7.55
CA SER A 43 -3.81 1.76 6.67
C SER A 43 -5.11 1.91 5.89
N LEU A 44 -6.19 2.35 6.56
CA LEU A 44 -7.49 2.58 5.93
C LEU A 44 -7.40 3.67 4.85
N LEU A 45 -6.74 4.78 5.15
CA LEU A 45 -6.51 5.86 4.20
C LEU A 45 -5.74 5.37 2.97
N LEU A 46 -4.66 4.62 3.18
CA LEU A 46 -3.85 4.01 2.11
C LEU A 46 -4.66 3.03 1.27
N ILE A 47 -5.56 2.25 1.87
CA ILE A 47 -6.46 1.35 1.14
C ILE A 47 -7.40 2.15 0.23
N ILE A 48 -8.05 3.19 0.74
CA ILE A 48 -8.98 4.02 -0.04
C ILE A 48 -8.25 4.67 -1.22
N ILE A 49 -7.13 5.34 -0.96
CA ILE A 49 -6.33 6.00 -2.00
C ILE A 49 -5.80 4.97 -2.99
N GLY A 50 -5.32 3.83 -2.51
CA GLY A 50 -4.80 2.74 -3.34
C GLY A 50 -5.86 2.15 -4.28
N LEU A 51 -7.12 2.03 -3.86
CA LEU A 51 -8.21 1.55 -4.72
C LEU A 51 -8.55 2.56 -5.82
N LEU A 52 -8.62 3.85 -5.46
CA LEU A 52 -8.87 4.92 -6.43
C LEU A 52 -7.73 5.03 -7.44
N ALA A 53 -6.49 4.94 -6.96
CA ALA A 53 -5.29 4.96 -7.80
C ALA A 53 -5.22 3.74 -8.74
N ASP A 54 -5.65 2.57 -8.29
CA ASP A 54 -5.67 1.36 -9.13
C ASP A 54 -6.69 1.45 -10.28
N GLU A 55 -7.78 2.19 -10.11
CA GLU A 55 -8.73 2.44 -11.21
C GLU A 55 -8.22 3.52 -12.17
N ALA A 56 -7.71 4.63 -11.62
CA ALA A 56 -7.28 5.78 -12.42
C ALA A 56 -5.90 5.60 -13.09
N VAL A 57 -4.91 5.13 -12.35
CA VAL A 57 -3.49 5.14 -12.75
C VAL A 57 -3.11 3.87 -13.49
N LEU A 58 -3.58 2.70 -13.04
CA LEU A 58 -3.22 1.43 -13.68
C LEU A 58 -3.80 1.27 -15.09
N GLY A 59 -4.94 1.89 -15.35
CA GLY A 59 -5.55 1.93 -16.68
C GLY A 59 -4.71 2.72 -17.69
N MET A 60 -4.01 3.77 -17.24
CA MET A 60 -3.36 4.74 -18.11
C MET A 60 -1.85 4.54 -18.25
N TYR A 61 -1.13 4.24 -17.15
CA TYR A 61 0.34 4.31 -17.12
C TYR A 61 1.06 2.95 -17.04
N GLY A 62 0.30 1.85 -16.95
CA GLY A 62 0.87 0.51 -16.78
C GLY A 62 1.44 0.25 -15.38
N ILE A 63 2.00 -0.93 -15.15
CA ILE A 63 2.33 -1.43 -13.80
C ILE A 63 3.45 -0.62 -13.15
N TYR A 64 4.57 -0.41 -13.84
CA TYR A 64 5.79 0.14 -13.24
C TYR A 64 5.62 1.59 -12.78
N LEU A 65 5.03 2.44 -13.61
CA LEU A 65 4.77 3.85 -13.26
C LEU A 65 3.70 3.97 -12.18
N ALA A 66 2.64 3.16 -12.24
CA ALA A 66 1.62 3.14 -11.21
C ALA A 66 2.18 2.73 -9.84
N THR A 67 3.02 1.69 -9.81
CA THR A 67 3.70 1.26 -8.57
C THR A 67 4.64 2.34 -8.04
N LEU A 68 5.40 3.03 -8.89
CA LEU A 68 6.30 4.10 -8.44
C LEU A 68 5.51 5.27 -7.83
N GLN A 69 4.42 5.68 -8.48
CA GLN A 69 3.53 6.72 -7.95
C GLN A 69 2.86 6.29 -6.64
N GLY A 70 2.41 5.04 -6.55
CA GLY A 70 1.87 4.45 -5.33
C GLY A 70 2.88 4.47 -4.18
N ALA A 71 4.11 4.02 -4.43
CA ALA A 71 5.19 4.05 -3.44
C ALA A 71 5.45 5.48 -2.94
N LEU A 72 5.58 6.46 -3.84
CA LEU A 72 5.78 7.86 -3.46
C LEU A 72 4.59 8.44 -2.68
N ALA A 73 3.36 8.09 -3.07
CA ALA A 73 2.17 8.49 -2.33
C ALA A 73 2.16 7.90 -0.92
N ILE A 74 2.55 6.63 -0.76
CA ILE A 74 2.67 5.98 0.55
C ILE A 74 3.73 6.69 1.40
N VAL A 75 4.91 7.00 0.85
CA VAL A 75 5.94 7.77 1.58
C VAL A 75 5.36 9.07 2.11
N ALA A 76 4.69 9.83 1.25
CA ALA A 76 4.11 11.12 1.61
C ALA A 76 3.01 10.98 2.67
N ILE A 77 2.08 10.04 2.50
CA ILE A 77 0.96 9.84 3.42
C ILE A 77 1.45 9.39 4.80
N VAL A 78 2.34 8.41 4.85
CA VAL A 78 2.89 7.89 6.13
C VAL A 78 3.71 8.97 6.83
N TYR A 79 4.54 9.72 6.10
CA TYR A 79 5.30 10.82 6.70
C TYR A 79 4.38 11.92 7.23
N MET A 80 3.39 12.35 6.44
CA MET A 80 2.45 13.40 6.83
C MET A 80 1.52 12.97 7.96
N SER A 81 1.19 11.68 8.09
CA SER A 81 0.37 11.20 9.19
C SER A 81 1.07 11.39 10.54
N GLY A 82 2.39 11.31 10.58
CA GLY A 82 3.18 11.63 11.78
C GLY A 82 2.97 13.05 12.30
N TRP A 83 2.59 13.99 11.44
CA TRP A 83 2.32 15.38 11.81
C TRP A 83 0.89 15.58 12.33
N LEU A 84 -0.04 14.75 11.87
CA LEU A 84 -1.45 14.80 12.29
C LEU A 84 -1.68 14.14 13.64
N PHE A 85 -0.81 13.21 14.05
CA PHE A 85 -0.93 12.47 15.31
C PHE A 85 0.24 12.79 16.26
N PRO A 86 0.01 13.62 17.30
CA PRO A 86 1.08 14.22 18.12
C PRO A 86 1.95 13.21 18.90
N GLU A 87 1.44 12.01 19.17
CA GLU A 87 2.18 10.95 19.88
C GLU A 87 3.05 10.08 18.96
N SER A 88 3.12 10.40 17.66
CA SER A 88 3.73 9.52 16.66
C SER A 88 5.06 10.07 16.18
N GLN A 89 6.05 9.20 16.07
CA GLN A 89 7.37 9.54 15.57
C GLN A 89 7.57 8.85 14.24
N ILE A 90 7.25 9.57 13.16
CA ILE A 90 7.48 9.09 11.80
C ILE A 90 8.50 10.01 11.15
N THR A 91 9.70 9.48 10.98
CA THR A 91 10.80 10.19 10.31
C THR A 91 10.68 10.03 8.79
N LEU A 92 11.30 10.93 8.02
CA LEU A 92 11.35 10.79 6.56
C LEU A 92 11.94 9.43 6.11
N PRO A 93 13.04 8.91 6.71
CA PRO A 93 13.50 7.55 6.44
C PRO A 93 12.45 6.47 6.75
N GLY A 94 11.66 6.63 7.83
CA GLY A 94 10.54 5.74 8.14
C GLY A 94 9.47 5.73 7.06
N GLY A 95 9.11 6.91 6.55
CA GLY A 95 8.21 7.05 5.40
C GLY A 95 8.76 6.35 4.15
N ILE A 96 10.04 6.53 3.83
CA ILE A 96 10.72 5.88 2.70
C ILE A 96 10.72 4.35 2.85
N LEU A 97 11.00 3.85 4.06
CA LEU A 97 10.94 2.41 4.36
C LEU A 97 9.53 1.85 4.13
N ALA A 98 8.50 2.55 4.65
CA ALA A 98 7.11 2.17 4.45
C ALA A 98 6.71 2.18 2.96
N GLY A 99 7.02 3.26 2.25
CA GLY A 99 6.71 3.38 0.82
C GLY A 99 7.43 2.34 -0.04
N THR A 100 8.67 1.99 0.30
CA THR A 100 9.42 0.95 -0.41
C THR A 100 8.84 -0.43 -0.14
N ALA A 101 8.58 -0.77 1.13
CA ALA A 101 8.03 -2.07 1.52
C ALA A 101 6.62 -2.29 0.95
N LEU A 102 5.73 -1.32 1.16
CA LEU A 102 4.36 -1.39 0.66
C LEU A 102 4.29 -1.28 -0.87
N GLY A 103 5.12 -0.43 -1.48
CA GLY A 103 5.24 -0.37 -2.94
C GLY A 103 5.70 -1.69 -3.55
N MET A 104 6.62 -2.41 -2.89
CA MET A 104 7.03 -3.75 -3.32
C MET A 104 5.88 -4.77 -3.17
N VAL A 105 5.09 -4.68 -2.10
CA VAL A 105 3.88 -5.49 -1.93
C VAL A 105 2.86 -5.22 -3.04
N GLU A 106 2.60 -3.95 -3.36
CA GLU A 106 1.72 -3.56 -4.47
C GLU A 106 2.24 -4.07 -5.81
N PHE A 107 3.54 -3.96 -6.07
CA PHE A 107 4.15 -4.49 -7.28
C PHE A 107 3.91 -5.99 -7.45
N ILE A 108 4.19 -6.77 -6.39
CA ILE A 108 4.00 -8.22 -6.39
C ILE A 108 2.52 -8.56 -6.62
N MET A 109 1.62 -7.87 -5.93
CA MET A 109 0.18 -8.05 -6.08
C MET A 109 -0.28 -7.76 -7.52
N HIS A 110 0.16 -6.65 -8.12
CA HIS A 110 -0.25 -6.26 -9.47
C HIS A 110 0.26 -7.26 -10.50
N ARG A 111 1.49 -7.76 -10.31
CA ARG A 111 2.09 -8.80 -11.14
C ARG A 111 1.34 -10.12 -10.99
N TYR A 112 0.98 -10.53 -9.78
CA TYR A 112 0.25 -11.76 -9.50
C TYR A 112 -1.16 -11.73 -10.12
N ILE A 113 -1.91 -10.63 -9.90
CA ILE A 113 -3.24 -10.44 -10.46
C ILE A 113 -3.20 -10.48 -12.00
N ARG A 114 -2.21 -9.83 -12.64
CA ARG A 114 -2.07 -9.88 -14.11
C ARG A 114 -1.61 -11.25 -14.63
N ALA A 115 -0.76 -11.97 -13.91
CA ALA A 115 -0.34 -13.32 -14.31
C ALA A 115 -1.53 -14.30 -14.32
N ASN A 116 -2.40 -14.24 -13.30
CA ASN A 116 -3.63 -15.02 -13.26
C ASN A 116 -4.61 -14.66 -14.39
N GLN A 117 -4.61 -13.41 -14.86
CA GLN A 117 -5.41 -13.02 -16.03
C GLN A 117 -4.94 -13.65 -17.33
N LYS A 118 -3.63 -13.74 -17.57
CA LYS A 118 -3.11 -14.40 -18.78
C LYS A 118 -3.46 -15.88 -18.80
N LYS A 119 -3.38 -16.57 -17.65
CA LYS A 119 -3.76 -17.99 -17.53
C LYS A 119 -5.24 -18.22 -17.82
N HIS A 120 -6.14 -17.37 -17.32
CA HIS A 120 -7.57 -17.52 -17.55
C HIS A 120 -8.01 -17.22 -19.00
N LYS A 121 -7.33 -16.30 -19.71
CA LYS A 121 -7.61 -16.06 -21.15
C LYS A 121 -7.16 -17.19 -22.07
N LEU A 122 -6.19 -17.99 -21.65
CA LEU A 122 -5.68 -19.15 -22.42
C LEU A 122 -6.51 -20.43 -22.21
N HIS A 123 -7.41 -20.45 -21.23
CA HIS A 123 -8.30 -21.59 -20.92
C HIS A 123 -9.78 -21.28 -21.21
N SER A 124 -10.07 -20.19 -21.91
CA SER A 124 -11.40 -19.97 -22.48
C SER A 124 -11.50 -20.81 -23.77
N PRO A 125 -12.45 -21.76 -23.88
CA PRO A 125 -12.72 -22.45 -25.15
C PRO A 125 -13.24 -21.48 -26.23
#